data_AF-A0A819SUB3-F1
#
_entry.id   AF-A0A819SUB3-F1
#
_cell.length_a   1.000
_cell.length_b   1.000
_cell.length_c   1.000
_cell.angle_alpha   90.00
_cell.angle_beta   90.00
_cell.angle_gamma   90.00
#
_symmetry.space_group_name_H-M   'P 1'
#
loop_
_entity.id
_entity.type
_entity.pdbx_description
1 polymer ?
#
loop_
_entity_poly.entity_id
_entity_poly.type
_entity_poly.pdbx_seq_one_letter_code
_entity_poly.pdbx_strand_id
1 'polypeptide(L)'
;MTVCILFAEKPLRIHVPQGYHSGGASYVLSRESLRRFYEACNDPASKYAKDGGADDIEIVICLRTKGVYPGKALDKENRELFHPLSFTHYYQGFFPNWLHYNCGSDQTISFHYTSPEQQYLMDFLLYRARV
;
A
#
# COMPACT_ATOMS: atom_id res chain seq x y z
N MET A 1 -19.64 -11.44 -6.78
CA MET A 1 -18.35 -11.63 -6.09
C MET A 1 -17.49 -10.40 -6.34
N THR A 2 -17.33 -9.55 -5.33
CA THR A 2 -16.46 -8.37 -5.43
C THR A 2 -15.03 -8.81 -5.22
N VAL A 3 -14.23 -8.73 -6.27
CA VAL A 3 -12.83 -9.11 -6.27
C VAL A 3 -12.00 -7.92 -5.77
N CYS A 4 -11.90 -7.74 -4.45
CA CYS A 4 -10.96 -6.78 -3.85
C CYS A 4 -9.62 -7.48 -3.65
N ILE A 5 -8.61 -7.10 -4.41
CA ILE A 5 -7.31 -7.77 -4.39
C ILE A 5 -6.18 -6.77 -4.65
N LEU A 6 -6.17 -5.70 -3.87
CA LEU A 6 -5.02 -4.85 -3.66
C LEU A 6 -4.96 -4.61 -2.16
N PHE A 7 -3.91 -5.09 -1.49
CA PHE A 7 -3.73 -4.90 -0.04
C PHE A 7 -2.59 -3.90 0.19
N ALA A 8 -2.87 -2.87 0.99
CA ALA A 8 -1.89 -1.91 1.48
C ALA A 8 -2.49 -1.20 2.70
N GLU A 9 -1.94 -0.04 3.04
CA GLU A 9 -2.53 0.87 4.00
C GLU A 9 -3.92 1.33 3.56
N LYS A 10 -4.71 1.84 4.48
CA LYS A 10 -6.03 2.39 4.18
C LYS A 10 -6.02 3.35 2.98
N PRO A 11 -6.94 3.17 2.01
CA PRO A 11 -7.01 4.01 0.82
C PRO A 11 -7.16 5.50 1.14
N LEU A 12 -6.24 6.30 0.60
CA LEU A 12 -6.27 7.76 0.63
C LEU A 12 -7.29 8.29 -0.38
N ARG A 13 -8.09 9.27 0.01
CA ARG A 13 -9.18 9.83 -0.82
C ARG A 13 -8.93 11.26 -1.30
N ILE A 14 -7.69 11.72 -1.23
CA ILE A 14 -7.32 13.11 -1.55
C ILE A 14 -7.48 13.39 -3.05
N HIS A 15 -6.97 12.48 -3.90
CA HIS A 15 -6.97 12.64 -5.35
C HIS A 15 -8.00 11.78 -6.07
N VAL A 16 -8.44 10.69 -5.44
CA VAL A 16 -9.39 9.74 -6.02
C VAL A 16 -10.53 9.52 -5.02
N PRO A 17 -11.79 9.89 -5.34
CA PRO A 17 -12.90 9.79 -4.40
C PRO A 17 -13.11 8.38 -3.82
N GLN A 18 -12.87 7.36 -4.65
CA GLN A 18 -13.03 5.95 -4.25
C GLN A 18 -11.74 5.34 -3.67
N GLY A 19 -10.70 6.15 -3.43
CA GLY A 19 -9.48 5.78 -2.71
C GLY A 19 -8.34 5.24 -3.58
N TYR A 20 -7.10 5.46 -3.18
CA TYR A 20 -5.90 4.82 -3.74
C TYR A 20 -4.89 4.51 -2.62
N HIS A 21 -3.98 3.57 -2.84
CA HIS A 21 -2.88 3.33 -1.91
C HIS A 21 -1.65 4.10 -2.38
N SER A 22 -0.92 4.72 -1.47
CA SER A 22 0.39 5.26 -1.73
C SER A 22 1.38 4.13 -2.00
N GLY A 23 2.19 4.26 -3.05
CA GLY A 23 3.18 3.26 -3.45
C GLY A 23 4.34 3.12 -2.47
N GLY A 24 4.57 4.13 -1.61
CA GLY A 24 5.74 4.20 -0.75
C GLY A 24 5.88 3.04 0.23
N ALA A 25 4.79 2.66 0.90
CA ALA A 25 4.78 1.50 1.79
C ALA A 25 4.64 0.17 1.04
N SER A 26 4.53 0.19 -0.28
CA SER A 26 4.15 -0.92 -1.16
C SER A 26 2.69 -1.35 -1.04
N TYR A 27 2.22 -2.05 -2.07
CA TYR A 27 0.93 -2.74 -2.10
C TYR A 27 1.10 -4.12 -2.73
N VAL A 28 0.23 -5.06 -2.35
CA VAL A 28 0.27 -6.44 -2.84
C VAL A 28 -0.91 -6.72 -3.76
N LEU A 29 -0.60 -7.23 -4.96
CA LEU A 29 -1.56 -7.74 -5.92
C LEU A 29 -1.57 -9.27 -5.87
N SER A 30 -2.75 -9.90 -5.86
CA SER A 30 -2.78 -11.33 -6.21
C SER A 30 -2.53 -11.54 -7.69
N ARG A 31 -2.24 -12.79 -8.05
CA ARG A 31 -2.14 -13.24 -9.44
C ARG A 31 -3.31 -12.79 -10.30
N GLU A 32 -4.55 -12.85 -9.80
CA GLU A 32 -5.72 -12.47 -10.60
C GLU A 32 -5.79 -10.96 -10.83
N SER A 33 -5.40 -10.13 -9.85
CA SER A 33 -5.35 -8.68 -10.07
C SER A 33 -4.19 -8.24 -10.92
N LEU A 34 -3.05 -8.91 -10.85
CA LEU A 34 -1.97 -8.68 -11.79
C LEU A 34 -2.39 -9.03 -13.23
N ARG A 35 -3.11 -10.13 -13.42
CA ARG A 35 -3.67 -10.52 -14.74
C ARG A 35 -4.63 -9.45 -15.26
N ARG A 36 -5.56 -8.98 -14.42
CA ARG A 36 -6.50 -7.91 -14.78
C ARG A 36 -5.83 -6.57 -15.00
N PHE A 37 -4.77 -6.25 -14.25
CA PHE A 37 -3.96 -5.06 -14.49
C PHE A 37 -3.38 -5.08 -15.90
N TYR A 38 -2.80 -6.21 -16.30
CA TYR A 38 -2.29 -6.37 -17.66
C TYR A 38 -3.40 -6.20 -18.71
N GLU A 39 -4.56 -6.82 -18.51
CA GLU A 39 -5.71 -6.64 -19.42
C GLU A 39 -6.19 -5.19 -19.47
N ALA A 40 -6.19 -4.50 -18.33
CA ALA A 40 -6.59 -3.10 -18.23
C ALA A 40 -5.62 -2.18 -18.97
N CYS A 41 -4.30 -2.39 -18.83
CA CYS A 41 -3.29 -1.59 -19.52
C CYS A 41 -3.35 -1.71 -21.05
N ASN A 42 -3.84 -2.84 -21.55
CA ASN A 42 -4.02 -3.08 -22.98
C ASN A 42 -5.41 -2.70 -23.50
N ASP A 43 -6.33 -2.28 -22.61
CA ASP A 43 -7.67 -1.86 -22.97
C ASP A 43 -7.69 -0.35 -23.28
N PRO A 44 -8.05 0.08 -24.50
CA PRO A 44 -8.20 1.49 -24.84
C PRO A 44 -9.22 2.25 -23.99
N ALA A 45 -10.16 1.54 -23.35
CA ALA A 45 -11.14 2.13 -22.44
C ALA A 45 -10.52 2.49 -21.07
N SER A 46 -9.37 1.93 -20.73
CA SER A 46 -8.61 2.32 -19.53
C SER A 46 -7.95 3.66 -19.78
N LYS A 47 -8.65 4.74 -19.42
CA LYS A 47 -8.21 6.14 -19.56
C LYS A 47 -7.16 6.54 -18.51
N TYR A 48 -6.18 5.68 -18.24
CA TYR A 48 -5.07 5.98 -17.35
C TYR A 48 -3.98 6.74 -18.12
N ALA A 49 -3.21 7.58 -17.43
CA ALA A 49 -2.05 8.23 -18.00
C ALA A 49 -0.89 7.23 -18.09
N LYS A 50 -0.41 6.97 -19.31
CA LYS A 50 0.76 6.10 -19.52
C LYS A 50 2.05 6.74 -19.01
N ASP A 51 2.17 8.06 -19.14
CA ASP A 51 3.34 8.83 -18.73
C ASP A 51 2.92 10.11 -17.97
N GLY A 52 3.73 10.52 -17.00
CA GLY A 52 3.55 11.78 -16.26
C GLY A 52 2.45 11.79 -15.19
N GLY A 53 1.68 10.71 -15.04
CA GLY A 53 0.73 10.51 -13.94
C GLY A 53 1.40 10.03 -12.66
N ALA A 54 0.70 10.13 -11.53
CA ALA A 54 1.11 9.48 -10.29
C ALA A 54 0.74 7.99 -10.37
N ASP A 55 1.75 7.13 -10.40
CA ASP A 55 1.62 5.67 -10.58
C ASP A 55 0.64 5.03 -9.58
N ASP A 56 0.70 5.43 -8.31
CA ASP A 56 -0.22 5.08 -7.22
C ASP A 56 -1.70 5.27 -7.57
N ILE A 57 -1.98 6.33 -8.33
CA ILE A 57 -3.33 6.73 -8.74
C ILE A 57 -3.70 6.04 -10.05
N GLU A 58 -2.79 6.03 -11.02
CA GLU A 58 -3.01 5.47 -12.34
C GLU A 58 -3.25 3.96 -12.29
N ILE A 59 -2.53 3.23 -11.44
CA ILE A 59 -2.75 1.79 -11.25
C ILE A 59 -4.19 1.51 -10.80
N VAL A 60 -4.74 2.35 -9.92
CA VAL A 60 -6.10 2.20 -9.41
C VAL A 60 -7.13 2.58 -10.47
N ILE A 61 -6.90 3.65 -11.24
CA ILE A 61 -7.77 4.03 -12.38
C ILE A 61 -7.86 2.88 -13.38
N CYS A 62 -6.71 2.29 -13.70
CA CYS A 62 -6.59 1.16 -14.62
C CYS A 62 -7.32 -0.08 -14.09
N LEU A 63 -6.99 -0.55 -12.88
CA LEU A 63 -7.57 -1.77 -12.29
C LEU A 63 -9.09 -1.73 -12.10
N ARG A 64 -9.65 -0.54 -11.88
CA ARG A 64 -11.11 -0.36 -11.72
C ARG A 64 -11.89 -0.65 -12.98
N THR A 65 -11.31 -0.47 -14.17
CA THR A 65 -11.99 -0.84 -15.43
C THR A 65 -12.25 -2.34 -15.53
N LYS A 66 -11.48 -3.14 -14.76
CA LYS A 66 -11.63 -4.59 -14.63
C LYS A 66 -12.23 -5.02 -13.28
N GLY A 67 -12.88 -4.08 -12.57
CA GLY A 67 -13.60 -4.35 -11.33
C GLY A 67 -12.72 -4.74 -10.15
N VAL A 68 -11.45 -4.33 -10.15
CA VAL A 68 -10.53 -4.50 -9.03
C VAL A 68 -10.44 -3.19 -8.26
N TYR A 69 -10.59 -3.27 -6.94
CA TYR A 69 -10.63 -2.10 -6.05
C TYR A 69 -9.60 -2.21 -4.92
N PRO A 70 -9.12 -1.07 -4.41
CA PRO A 70 -8.28 -1.02 -3.21
C PRO A 70 -8.97 -1.66 -1.99
N GLY A 71 -8.34 -2.69 -1.44
CA GLY A 71 -8.72 -3.32 -0.18
C GLY A 71 -7.93 -2.73 1.00
N LYS A 72 -8.26 -3.13 2.23
CA LYS A 72 -7.51 -2.69 3.42
C LYS A 72 -6.70 -3.86 3.95
N ALA A 73 -5.44 -3.65 4.28
CA ALA A 73 -4.61 -4.62 4.98
C ALA A 73 -4.58 -4.26 6.47
N LEU A 74 -5.48 -4.89 7.23
CA LEU A 74 -5.60 -4.70 8.67
C LEU A 74 -5.43 -6.04 9.37
N ASP A 75 -4.89 -6.02 10.59
CA ASP A 75 -4.93 -7.19 11.47
C ASP A 75 -6.32 -7.38 12.11
N LYS A 76 -6.44 -8.43 12.95
CA LYS A 76 -7.63 -8.77 13.74
C LYS A 76 -8.11 -7.65 14.68
N GLU A 77 -7.26 -6.68 15.01
CA GLU A 77 -7.53 -5.56 15.91
C GLU A 77 -7.77 -4.25 15.13
N ASN A 78 -7.91 -4.32 13.80
CA ASN A 78 -8.04 -3.17 12.90
C ASN A 78 -6.84 -2.21 12.96
N ARG A 79 -5.63 -2.73 13.19
CA ARG A 79 -4.37 -1.97 13.06
C ARG A 79 -3.82 -2.16 11.65
N GLU A 80 -3.24 -1.10 11.10
CA GLU A 80 -2.69 -1.13 9.74
C GLU A 80 -1.48 -2.06 9.67
N LEU A 81 -1.24 -2.68 8.51
CA LEU A 81 -0.09 -3.56 8.27
C LEU A 81 1.01 -2.92 7.41
N PHE A 82 0.63 -1.95 6.56
CA PHE A 82 1.53 -1.21 5.69
C PHE A 82 1.55 0.24 6.13
N HIS A 83 2.74 0.85 6.15
CA HIS A 83 2.96 2.09 6.87
C HIS A 83 3.55 3.18 5.96
N PRO A 84 2.77 4.21 5.58
CA PRO A 84 3.21 5.23 4.59
C PRO A 84 4.30 6.18 5.11
N LEU A 85 4.73 6.04 6.37
CA LEU A 85 5.80 6.83 6.98
C LEU A 85 6.96 5.96 7.46
N SER A 86 8.06 6.59 7.88
CA SER A 86 9.19 5.87 8.45
C SER A 86 8.89 5.29 9.82
N PHE A 87 9.58 4.21 10.16
CA PHE A 87 9.58 3.64 11.51
C PHE A 87 9.75 4.71 12.59
N THR A 88 10.64 5.70 12.37
CA THR A 88 10.87 6.80 13.31
C THR A 88 9.61 7.62 13.60
N HIS A 89 8.78 7.90 12.60
CA HIS A 89 7.51 8.62 12.82
C HIS A 89 6.59 7.83 13.75
N TYR A 90 6.49 6.51 13.54
CA TYR A 90 5.69 5.62 14.38
C TYR A 90 6.24 5.48 15.79
N TYR A 91 7.56 5.38 15.91
CA TYR A 91 8.24 5.30 17.20
C TYR A 91 8.08 6.60 18.02
N GLN A 92 8.15 7.76 17.36
CA GLN A 92 8.00 9.06 18.01
C GLN A 92 6.54 9.49 18.20
N GLY A 93 5.59 8.84 17.54
CA GLY A 93 4.17 9.21 17.56
C GLY A 93 3.87 10.53 16.84
N PHE A 94 4.72 10.94 15.89
CA PHE A 94 4.54 12.18 15.13
C PHE A 94 3.92 11.86 13.76
N PHE A 95 2.69 12.31 13.54
CA PHE A 95 1.94 12.02 12.30
C PHE A 95 1.44 13.31 11.66
N PRO A 96 1.46 13.40 10.31
CA PRO A 96 0.85 14.51 9.62
C PRO A 96 -0.68 14.43 9.74
N ASN A 97 -1.35 15.60 9.77
CA ASN A 97 -2.79 15.70 10.01
C ASN A 97 -3.68 14.92 9.02
N TRP A 98 -3.18 14.65 7.81
CA TRP A 98 -3.91 13.86 6.80
C TRP A 98 -3.93 12.36 7.10
N LEU A 99 -3.09 11.89 8.02
CA LEU A 99 -2.93 10.48 8.36
C LEU A 99 -3.63 10.16 9.69
N HIS A 100 -4.85 9.64 9.60
CA HIS A 100 -5.53 9.00 10.74
C HIS A 100 -5.14 7.53 10.82
N TYR A 101 -4.40 7.15 11.87
CA TYR A 101 -3.67 5.90 11.86
C TYR A 101 -3.76 5.14 13.20
N ASN A 102 -3.88 3.81 13.09
CA ASN A 102 -3.92 2.88 14.21
C ASN A 102 -2.67 1.99 14.16
N CYS A 103 -1.66 2.33 14.96
CA CYS A 103 -0.31 1.75 14.92
C CYS A 103 -0.13 0.50 15.76
N GLY A 104 1.02 -0.15 15.58
CA GLY A 104 1.53 -1.13 16.53
C GLY A 104 1.06 -2.56 16.29
N SER A 105 0.73 -2.91 15.05
CA SER A 105 0.49 -4.32 14.69
C SER A 105 1.76 -5.14 14.87
N ASP A 106 1.65 -6.25 15.58
CA ASP A 106 2.66 -7.33 15.65
C ASP A 106 2.79 -8.09 14.32
N GLN A 107 1.90 -7.82 13.37
CA GLN A 107 1.89 -8.38 12.01
C GLN A 107 2.31 -7.34 10.95
N THR A 108 3.02 -6.28 11.37
CA THR A 108 3.54 -5.24 10.46
C THR A 108 4.30 -5.85 9.28
N ILE A 109 3.99 -5.36 8.07
CA ILE A 109 4.58 -5.82 6.80
C ILE A 109 5.66 -4.86 6.31
N SER A 110 5.43 -3.55 6.33
CA SER A 110 6.35 -2.59 5.70
C SER A 110 6.28 -1.18 6.29
N PHE A 111 7.40 -0.46 6.22
CA PHE A 111 7.50 0.98 6.48
C PHE A 111 8.10 1.69 5.27
N HIS A 112 7.50 2.83 4.89
CA HIS A 112 8.07 3.71 3.88
C HIS A 112 9.30 4.46 4.42
N TYR A 113 10.12 5.06 3.55
CA TYR A 113 11.30 5.84 3.95
C TYR A 113 12.31 5.08 4.85
N THR A 114 12.42 3.76 4.69
CA THR A 114 13.36 2.93 5.45
C THR A 114 14.74 2.94 4.79
N SER A 115 15.77 3.40 5.50
CA SER A 115 17.14 3.46 4.96
C SER A 115 17.75 2.06 4.79
N PRO A 116 18.79 1.89 3.95
CA PRO A 116 19.49 0.61 3.82
C PRO A 116 20.01 0.07 5.16
N GLU A 117 20.58 0.93 6.02
CA GLU A 117 21.07 0.55 7.35
C GLU A 117 19.94 0.04 8.26
N GLN A 118 18.79 0.71 8.21
CA GLN A 118 17.59 0.28 8.94
C GLN A 118 17.10 -1.08 8.44
N GLN A 119 17.12 -1.33 7.13
CA GLN A 119 16.74 -2.64 6.57
C GLN A 119 17.66 -3.74 7.08
N TYR A 120 18.99 -3.53 7.07
CA TYR A 120 19.95 -4.51 7.61
C TYR A 120 19.78 -4.73 9.11
N LEU A 121 19.55 -3.65 9.87
CA LEU A 121 19.30 -3.74 11.31
C LEU A 121 18.02 -4.55 11.59
N MET A 122 16.93 -4.29 10.86
CA MET A 122 15.69 -5.03 10.99
C MET A 122 15.85 -6.51 10.62
N ASP A 123 16.54 -6.83 9.52
CA ASP A 123 16.86 -8.22 9.15
C ASP A 123 17.64 -8.93 10.26
N PHE A 124 18.65 -8.25 10.81
CA PHE A 124 19.43 -8.79 11.92
C PHE A 124 18.55 -9.04 13.15
N LEU A 125 17.75 -8.07 13.58
CA LEU A 125 16.92 -8.19 14.77
C LEU A 125 15.81 -9.24 14.63
N LEU A 126 15.23 -9.39 13.44
CA LEU A 126 14.12 -10.31 13.20
C LEU A 126 14.57 -11.76 12.97
N TYR A 127 15.71 -11.96 12.29
CA TYR A 127 16.08 -13.29 11.79
C TYR A 127 17.42 -13.81 12.32
N ARG A 128 18.27 -12.97 12.91
CA ARG A 128 19.65 -13.34 13.29
C ARG A 128 19.93 -13.20 14.78
N ALA A 129 19.39 -12.16 15.41
CA ALA A 129 19.47 -11.96 16.84
C ALA A 129 18.71 -13.09 17.53
N ARG A 130 19.44 -13.94 18.26
CA ARG A 130 18.85 -14.92 19.17
C ARG A 130 18.93 -14.31 20.57
N VAL A 131 17.76 -14.02 21.14
CA VAL A 131 17.59 -13.50 22.50
C VAL A 131 16.90 -14.56 23.34
#